data_AF-A0A267FMT6-F1
#
_entry.id   AF-A0A267FMT6-F1
#
_cell.length_a   1.000
_cell.length_b   1.000
_cell.length_c   1.000
_cell.angle_alpha   90.00
_cell.angle_beta   90.00
_cell.angle_gamma   90.00
#
_symmetry.space_group_name_H-M   'P 1'
#
loop_
_entity.id
_entity.type
_entity.pdbx_description
1 polymer ?
#
loop_
_entity_poly.entity_id
_entity_poly.type
_entity_poly.pdbx_seq_one_letter_code
_entity_poly.pdbx_strand_id
1 'polypeptide(L)'
;SSGPIMPDWSGITLKSTLKDAYADCILRLFQPFKSKSWDVAFDAGTFKSSLVNSCELRDSPEVEPSGWTPLHYAASAGAPAWVAERLVEAGAARCAKDWLGRTPLDLAKSVPGCGQDLLAALTPSFHLPAEQLDNSQLDAMESHFHGLIKEASMGLSDKGHLSMLPVRVLLESHLTSGLNDCWNFPIPGMYGGFYNIHLVLGGDGRVSHLQCESWCRVSGGSGRRDKVTADGVELLESGFV
;
A
#
# COMPACT_ATOMS: atom_id res chain seq x y z
N SER A 1 -18.54 11.34 13.37
CA SER A 1 -18.69 9.88 13.33
C SER A 1 -17.51 9.29 12.59
N SER A 2 -16.46 8.92 13.32
CA SER A 2 -15.33 8.18 12.76
C SER A 2 -15.76 6.73 12.62
N GLY A 3 -16.17 6.33 11.41
CA GLY A 3 -16.27 4.91 11.07
C GLY A 3 -14.92 4.23 11.22
N PRO A 4 -14.86 2.89 11.16
CA PRO A 4 -13.60 2.17 11.14
C PRO A 4 -12.71 2.79 10.05
N ILE A 5 -11.45 3.06 10.39
CA ILE A 5 -10.44 3.47 9.43
C ILE A 5 -10.31 2.28 8.47
N MET A 6 -11.02 2.31 7.34
CA MET A 6 -10.74 1.36 6.28
C MET A 6 -9.31 1.62 5.83
N PRO A 7 -8.47 0.58 5.74
CA PRO A 7 -7.10 0.78 5.32
C PRO A 7 -7.10 1.18 3.83
N ASP A 8 -6.93 2.47 3.60
CA ASP A 8 -6.85 3.05 2.27
C ASP A 8 -5.38 3.06 1.83
N TRP A 9 -5.09 2.46 0.68
CA TRP A 9 -3.76 2.54 0.07
C TRP A 9 -3.69 3.73 -0.88
N SER A 10 -3.04 4.80 -0.43
CA SER A 10 -2.81 6.00 -1.24
C SER A 10 -1.64 5.77 -2.20
N GLY A 11 -1.92 5.21 -3.38
CA GLY A 11 -0.90 4.92 -4.39
C GLY A 11 -0.32 6.14 -5.11
N ILE A 12 -0.79 7.36 -4.87
CA ILE A 12 -0.45 8.50 -5.75
C ILE A 12 0.98 8.99 -5.51
N THR A 13 1.77 9.14 -6.58
CA THR A 13 3.18 9.59 -6.48
C THR A 13 3.45 10.94 -7.12
N LEU A 14 2.60 11.43 -8.02
CA LEU A 14 2.84 12.69 -8.73
C LEU A 14 2.02 13.83 -8.13
N LYS A 15 2.70 14.89 -7.65
CA LYS A 15 2.08 16.02 -6.96
C LYS A 15 0.94 16.68 -7.76
N SER A 16 1.13 16.87 -9.06
CA SER A 16 0.15 17.54 -9.94
C SER A 16 -1.16 16.77 -10.14
N THR A 17 -1.23 15.51 -9.71
CA THR A 17 -2.47 14.70 -9.77
C THR A 17 -3.39 14.91 -8.56
N LEU A 18 -2.90 15.64 -7.54
CA LEU A 18 -3.59 15.89 -6.27
C LEU A 18 -4.09 17.33 -6.18
N LYS A 19 -5.10 17.54 -5.33
CA LYS A 19 -5.45 18.88 -4.88
C LYS A 19 -4.34 19.43 -3.98
N ASP A 20 -4.01 20.72 -4.13
CA ASP A 20 -2.91 21.38 -3.41
C ASP A 20 -2.91 21.10 -1.90
N ALA A 21 -4.07 21.26 -1.24
CA ALA A 21 -4.17 21.04 0.21
C ALA A 21 -3.83 19.60 0.64
N TYR A 22 -4.14 18.60 -0.19
CA TYR A 22 -3.82 17.20 0.09
C TYR A 22 -2.35 16.89 -0.21
N ALA A 23 -1.82 17.41 -1.32
CA ALA A 23 -0.39 17.33 -1.64
C ALA A 23 0.46 17.96 -0.53
N ASP A 24 0.07 19.13 -0.01
CA ASP A 24 0.74 19.81 1.09
C ASP A 24 0.76 18.98 2.38
N CYS A 25 -0.31 18.21 2.65
CA CYS A 25 -0.34 17.30 3.79
C CYS A 25 0.71 16.19 3.65
N ILE A 26 0.82 15.59 2.46
CA ILE A 26 1.84 14.55 2.21
C ILE A 26 3.24 15.16 2.29
N LEU A 27 3.48 16.30 1.64
CA LEU A 27 4.79 16.96 1.69
C LEU A 27 5.22 17.27 3.13
N ARG A 28 4.30 17.78 3.97
CA ARG A 28 4.57 18.02 5.40
C ARG A 28 4.88 16.76 6.18
N LEU A 29 4.16 15.66 5.92
CA LEU A 29 4.42 14.36 6.54
C LEU A 29 5.88 13.94 6.31
N PHE A 30 6.40 14.09 5.08
CA PHE A 30 7.73 13.59 4.74
C PHE A 30 8.90 14.46 5.22
N GLN A 31 8.70 15.77 5.45
CA GLN A 31 9.77 16.68 5.90
C GLN A 31 10.60 16.15 7.09
N PRO A 32 9.99 15.78 8.23
CA PRO A 32 10.73 15.31 9.39
C PRO A 32 11.44 13.97 9.17
N PHE A 33 10.88 13.07 8.33
CA PHE A 33 11.55 11.81 8.01
C PHE A 33 12.79 12.02 7.14
N LYS A 34 12.73 12.97 6.19
CA LYS A 34 13.87 13.34 5.33
C LYS A 34 15.00 13.98 6.13
N SER A 35 14.67 14.82 7.11
CA SER A 35 15.65 15.47 7.99
C SER A 35 16.03 14.63 9.21
N LYS A 36 15.48 13.41 9.36
CA LYS A 36 15.68 12.51 10.51
C LYS A 36 15.30 13.14 11.85
N SER A 37 14.34 14.06 11.83
CA SER A 37 13.82 14.75 13.02
C SER A 37 12.65 13.95 13.61
N TRP A 38 12.95 12.85 14.29
CA TRP A 38 11.93 11.89 14.75
C TRP A 38 10.97 12.44 15.80
N ASP A 39 11.44 13.34 16.67
CA ASP A 39 10.62 13.93 17.74
C ASP A 39 9.43 14.73 17.20
N VAL A 40 9.63 15.43 16.08
CA VAL A 40 8.59 16.21 15.38
C VAL A 40 7.83 15.40 14.32
N ALA A 41 8.32 14.20 13.99
CA ALA A 41 7.73 13.35 12.95
C ALA A 41 6.32 12.87 13.31
N PHE A 42 5.98 12.86 14.60
CA PHE A 42 4.70 12.40 15.13
C PHE A 42 3.84 13.52 15.74
N ASP A 43 4.23 14.79 15.53
CA ASP A 43 3.42 15.93 15.97
C ASP A 43 2.05 15.91 15.30
N ALA A 44 0.98 16.17 16.05
CA ALA A 44 -0.39 16.10 15.53
C ALA A 44 -0.68 17.06 14.36
N GLY A 45 0.08 18.15 14.24
CA GLY A 45 -0.01 19.08 13.11
C GLY A 45 0.68 18.57 11.83
N THR A 46 1.52 17.54 11.94
CA THR A 46 2.37 17.00 10.88
C THR A 46 1.95 15.58 10.51
N PHE A 47 1.81 14.70 11.50
CA PHE A 47 1.54 13.28 11.30
C PHE A 47 0.04 12.98 11.22
N LYS A 48 -0.35 12.26 10.17
CA LYS A 48 -1.70 11.73 10.00
C LYS A 48 -1.58 10.24 9.69
N SER A 49 -2.15 9.40 10.55
CA SER A 49 -2.13 7.93 10.35
C SER A 49 -2.76 7.53 9.02
N SER A 50 -3.78 8.25 8.55
CA SER A 50 -4.39 8.04 7.23
C SER A 50 -3.43 8.22 6.04
N LEU A 51 -2.26 8.83 6.25
CA LEU A 51 -1.23 9.06 5.23
C LEU A 51 0.02 8.20 5.46
N VAL A 52 0.02 7.28 6.44
CA VAL A 52 1.21 6.53 6.85
C VAL A 52 1.77 5.62 5.73
N ASN A 53 0.92 5.19 4.80
CA ASN A 53 1.30 4.39 3.63
C ASN A 53 1.40 5.22 2.34
N SER A 54 1.23 6.55 2.40
CA SER A 54 1.48 7.40 1.23
C SER A 54 2.94 7.30 0.81
N CYS A 55 3.20 7.27 -0.49
CA CYS A 55 4.55 7.43 -1.04
C CYS A 55 4.96 8.90 -1.08
N GLU A 56 6.27 9.14 -1.06
CA GLU A 56 6.83 10.47 -1.33
C GLU A 56 6.36 10.98 -2.70
N LEU A 57 5.88 12.22 -2.72
CA LEU A 57 5.47 12.88 -3.96
C LEU A 57 6.70 13.39 -4.71
N ARG A 58 6.66 13.22 -6.04
CA ARG A 58 7.55 13.91 -6.98
C ARG A 58 6.84 15.10 -7.61
N ASP A 59 7.62 16.10 -8.00
CA ASP A 59 7.11 17.33 -8.60
C ASP A 59 6.78 17.20 -10.09
N SER A 60 7.43 16.27 -10.80
CA SER A 60 7.36 16.18 -12.26
C SER A 60 7.32 14.73 -12.76
N PRO A 61 6.59 14.41 -13.84
CA PRO A 61 6.50 13.05 -14.39
C PRO A 61 7.82 12.51 -14.98
N GLU A 62 8.83 13.37 -15.18
CA GLU A 62 10.17 13.03 -15.68
C GLU A 62 11.11 12.52 -14.58
N VAL A 63 10.77 12.75 -13.32
CA VAL A 63 11.57 12.27 -12.18
C VAL A 63 11.06 10.88 -11.80
N GLU A 64 11.91 9.86 -11.76
CA GLU A 64 11.48 8.54 -11.31
C GLU A 64 10.99 8.59 -9.85
N PRO A 65 9.81 8.04 -9.54
CA PRO A 65 9.34 7.98 -8.16
C PRO A 65 10.21 7.03 -7.33
N SER A 66 10.47 7.40 -6.07
CA SER A 66 11.17 6.51 -5.13
C SER A 66 10.29 5.34 -4.68
N GLY A 67 8.99 5.59 -4.51
CA GLY A 67 8.07 4.69 -3.83
C GLY A 67 8.21 4.64 -2.33
N TRP A 68 9.04 5.51 -1.75
CA TRP A 68 9.33 5.46 -0.33
C TRP A 68 8.15 5.93 0.51
N THR A 69 7.80 5.11 1.49
CA THR A 69 6.87 5.46 2.58
C THR A 69 7.67 6.01 3.76
N PRO A 70 7.03 6.63 4.78
CA PRO A 70 7.70 6.97 6.04
C PRO A 70 8.51 5.82 6.65
N LEU A 71 8.02 4.58 6.52
CA LEU A 71 8.72 3.40 7.03
C LEU A 71 10.01 3.08 6.27
N HIS A 72 10.05 3.32 4.95
CA HIS A 72 11.28 3.22 4.16
C HIS A 72 12.33 4.25 4.60
N TYR A 73 11.91 5.49 4.88
CA TYR A 73 12.80 6.53 5.39
C TYR A 73 13.38 6.18 6.76
N ALA A 74 12.56 5.71 7.70
CA ALA A 74 13.01 5.26 9.01
C ALA A 74 14.03 4.11 8.89
N ALA A 75 13.72 3.13 8.04
CA ALA A 75 14.60 1.99 7.77
C ALA A 75 15.94 2.39 7.16
N SER A 76 15.92 3.17 6.07
CA SER A 76 17.13 3.64 5.38
C SER A 76 18.02 4.53 6.26
N ALA A 77 17.44 5.18 7.27
CA ALA A 77 18.18 6.02 8.20
C ALA A 77 18.78 5.25 9.38
N GLY A 78 18.45 3.96 9.56
CA GLY A 78 18.77 3.22 10.78
C GLY A 78 18.12 3.86 12.01
N ALA A 79 16.87 4.34 11.88
CA ALA A 79 16.18 5.07 12.93
C ALA A 79 16.02 4.22 14.22
N PRO A 80 15.84 4.85 15.39
CA PRO A 80 15.49 4.13 16.60
C PRO A 80 14.24 3.25 16.39
N ALA A 81 14.22 2.06 17.01
CA ALA A 81 13.13 1.08 16.82
C ALA A 81 11.73 1.67 17.11
N TRP A 82 11.62 2.52 18.13
CA TRP A 82 10.36 3.20 18.48
C TRP A 82 9.74 4.00 17.33
N VAL A 83 10.55 4.51 16.39
CA VAL A 83 10.05 5.24 15.21
C VAL A 83 9.32 4.27 14.29
N ALA A 84 9.92 3.11 14.01
CA ALA A 84 9.30 2.07 13.20
C ALA A 84 8.07 1.47 13.89
N GLU A 85 8.15 1.22 15.20
CA GLU A 85 7.02 0.74 16.01
C GLU A 85 5.83 1.69 15.95
N ARG A 86 6.03 2.99 16.17
CA ARG A 86 4.94 3.99 16.08
C ARG A 86 4.33 4.09 14.68
N LEU A 87 5.15 3.99 13.64
CA LEU A 87 4.65 3.95 12.26
C LEU A 87 3.77 2.71 12.02
N VAL A 88 4.26 1.55 12.47
CA VAL A 88 3.55 0.27 12.37
C VAL A 88 2.24 0.29 13.17
N GLU A 89 2.24 0.82 14.40
CA GLU A 89 1.04 1.04 15.22
C GLU A 89 0.04 1.97 14.54
N ALA A 90 0.53 2.94 13.76
CA ALA A 90 -0.31 3.84 12.97
C ALA A 90 -0.83 3.20 11.66
N GLY A 91 -0.46 1.95 11.36
CA GLY A 91 -0.88 1.21 10.18
C GLY A 91 0.13 1.19 9.03
N ALA A 92 1.42 1.48 9.27
CA ALA A 92 2.43 1.35 8.23
C ALA A 92 2.62 -0.12 7.80
N ALA A 93 2.60 -0.36 6.50
CA ALA A 93 2.82 -1.67 5.92
C ALA A 93 4.32 -2.02 5.89
N ARG A 94 4.68 -3.16 6.47
CA ARG A 94 6.06 -3.69 6.52
C ARG A 94 6.47 -4.33 5.20
N CYS A 95 5.50 -4.81 4.41
CA CYS A 95 5.69 -5.40 3.09
C CYS A 95 5.52 -4.40 1.94
N ALA A 96 5.32 -3.10 2.23
CA ALA A 96 5.37 -2.06 1.19
C ALA A 96 6.70 -2.16 0.42
N LYS A 97 6.65 -2.10 -0.90
CA LYS A 97 7.85 -2.15 -1.76
C LYS A 97 8.11 -0.78 -2.38
N ASP A 98 9.37 -0.37 -2.44
CA ASP A 98 9.81 0.75 -3.24
C ASP A 98 9.88 0.40 -4.75
N TRP A 99 10.24 1.36 -5.61
CA TRP A 99 10.30 1.13 -7.06
C TRP A 99 11.42 0.18 -7.50
N LEU A 100 12.37 -0.12 -6.60
CA LEU A 100 13.40 -1.13 -6.81
C LEU A 100 12.98 -2.49 -6.23
N GLY A 101 11.74 -2.62 -5.76
CA GLY A 101 11.19 -3.84 -5.18
C GLY A 101 11.66 -4.12 -3.75
N ARG A 102 12.30 -3.16 -3.07
CA ARG A 102 12.84 -3.32 -1.72
C ARG A 102 11.80 -2.97 -0.68
N THR A 103 11.72 -3.78 0.37
CA THR A 103 10.94 -3.47 1.56
C THR A 103 11.70 -2.55 2.52
N PRO A 104 11.04 -1.92 3.51
CA PRO A 104 11.74 -1.26 4.61
C PRO A 104 12.76 -2.18 5.29
N LEU A 105 12.44 -3.45 5.50
CA LEU A 105 13.38 -4.40 6.10
C LEU A 105 14.63 -4.61 5.22
N ASP A 106 14.49 -4.67 3.90
CA ASP A 106 15.63 -4.80 2.98
C ASP A 106 16.54 -3.58 3.05
N LEU A 107 15.95 -2.37 3.10
CA LEU A 107 16.72 -1.14 3.31
C LEU A 107 17.47 -1.16 4.63
N ALA A 108 16.81 -1.50 5.73
CA ALA A 108 17.43 -1.55 7.06
C ALA A 108 18.58 -2.57 7.13
N LYS A 109 18.46 -3.73 6.49
CA LYS A 109 19.53 -4.74 6.40
C LYS A 109 20.76 -4.24 5.64
N SER A 110 20.58 -3.31 4.71
CA SER A 110 21.69 -2.71 3.96
C SER A 110 22.45 -1.62 4.75
N VAL A 111 21.90 -1.16 5.88
CA VAL A 111 22.53 -0.14 6.73
C VAL A 111 23.57 -0.79 7.67
N PRO A 112 24.86 -0.41 7.60
CA PRO A 112 25.87 -0.93 8.51
C PRO A 112 25.55 -0.61 9.97
N GLY A 113 25.64 -1.60 10.86
CA GLY A 113 25.38 -1.42 12.28
C GLY A 113 23.90 -1.22 12.65
N CYS A 114 22.97 -1.56 11.75
CA CYS A 114 21.54 -1.52 12.01
C CYS A 114 21.17 -2.34 13.26
N GLY A 115 20.41 -1.73 14.17
CA GLY A 115 20.00 -2.35 15.42
C GLY A 115 19.03 -3.51 15.20
N GLN A 116 19.19 -4.59 15.97
CA GLN A 116 18.30 -5.76 15.89
C GLN A 116 16.85 -5.41 16.22
N ASP A 117 16.63 -4.44 17.12
CA ASP A 117 15.29 -3.99 17.50
C ASP A 117 14.58 -3.31 16.31
N LEU A 118 15.29 -2.54 15.48
CA LEU A 118 14.73 -1.95 14.27
C LEU A 118 14.37 -3.06 13.26
N LEU A 119 15.26 -4.03 13.06
CA LEU A 119 14.99 -5.16 12.17
C LEU A 119 13.76 -5.97 12.64
N ALA A 120 13.62 -6.17 13.95
CA ALA A 120 12.46 -6.84 14.54
C ALA A 120 11.17 -6.04 14.31
N ALA A 121 11.18 -4.73 14.56
CA ALA A 121 10.03 -3.85 14.31
C ALA A 121 9.59 -3.84 12.84
N LEU A 122 10.54 -3.97 11.91
CA LEU A 122 10.29 -4.00 10.46
C LEU A 122 9.95 -5.39 9.91
N THR A 123 10.14 -6.46 10.68
CA THR A 123 9.87 -7.82 10.20
C THR A 123 8.37 -8.04 10.03
N PRO A 124 7.87 -8.41 8.83
CA PRO A 124 6.46 -8.69 8.62
C PRO A 124 5.91 -9.80 9.53
N SER A 125 4.68 -9.64 9.99
CA SER A 125 3.91 -10.68 10.67
C SER A 125 2.61 -10.90 9.91
N PHE A 126 2.26 -12.16 9.66
CA PHE A 126 1.11 -12.51 8.83
C PHE A 126 0.06 -13.29 9.62
N HIS A 127 -1.21 -13.18 9.20
CA HIS A 127 -2.30 -13.99 9.75
C HIS A 127 -2.18 -15.49 9.42
N LEU A 128 -1.43 -15.83 8.37
CA LEU A 128 -1.21 -17.21 7.94
C LEU A 128 0.22 -17.66 8.29
N PRO A 129 0.39 -18.93 8.71
CA PRO A 129 1.71 -19.54 8.85
C PRO A 129 2.40 -19.68 7.48
N ALA A 130 3.73 -19.72 7.49
CA ALA A 130 4.55 -19.73 6.28
C ALA A 130 4.20 -20.89 5.32
N GLU A 131 3.89 -22.07 5.86
CA GLU A 131 3.49 -23.28 5.13
C GLU A 131 2.14 -23.18 4.40
N GLN A 132 1.33 -22.17 4.72
CA GLN A 132 0.09 -21.84 4.01
C GLN A 132 0.27 -20.71 2.99
N LEU A 133 1.46 -20.09 2.94
CA LEU A 133 1.80 -19.02 2.01
C LEU A 133 2.58 -19.58 0.83
N ASP A 134 1.90 -19.73 -0.32
CA ASP A 134 2.57 -19.99 -1.59
C ASP A 134 3.03 -18.66 -2.20
N ASN A 135 4.34 -18.39 -2.10
CA ASN A 135 4.91 -17.15 -2.60
C ASN A 135 4.78 -17.00 -4.13
N SER A 136 4.87 -18.10 -4.88
CA SER A 136 4.72 -18.05 -6.34
C SER A 136 3.30 -17.71 -6.73
N GLN A 137 2.33 -18.27 -6.01
CA GLN A 137 0.91 -17.96 -6.22
C GLN A 137 0.60 -16.49 -5.91
N LEU A 138 1.09 -15.99 -4.76
CA LEU A 138 0.89 -14.60 -4.35
C LEU A 138 1.52 -13.60 -5.32
N ASP A 139 2.72 -13.88 -5.81
CA ASP A 139 3.42 -12.99 -6.75
C ASP A 139 2.73 -12.99 -8.14
N ALA A 140 2.18 -14.12 -8.58
CA ALA A 140 1.36 -14.21 -9.80
C ALA A 140 0.04 -13.43 -9.64
N MET A 141 -0.65 -13.59 -8.50
CA MET A 141 -1.85 -12.83 -8.16
C MET A 141 -1.58 -11.32 -8.11
N GLU A 142 -0.46 -10.90 -7.49
CA GLU A 142 -0.03 -9.50 -7.45
C GLU A 142 0.16 -8.93 -8.85
N SER A 143 0.82 -9.69 -9.73
CA SER A 143 1.04 -9.29 -11.13
C SER A 143 -0.28 -9.12 -11.89
N HIS A 144 -1.22 -10.06 -11.75
CA HIS A 144 -2.53 -10.00 -12.40
C HIS A 144 -3.40 -8.86 -11.84
N PHE A 145 -3.40 -8.66 -10.53
CA PHE A 145 -4.12 -7.56 -9.89
C PHE A 145 -3.58 -6.20 -10.34
N HIS A 146 -2.26 -6.04 -10.40
CA HIS A 146 -1.65 -4.80 -10.89
C HIS A 146 -1.93 -4.59 -12.39
N GLY A 147 -2.01 -5.66 -13.18
CA GLY A 147 -2.47 -5.61 -14.57
C GLY A 147 -3.88 -5.06 -14.69
N LEU A 148 -4.80 -5.59 -13.88
CA LEU A 148 -6.19 -5.13 -13.81
C LEU A 148 -6.30 -3.64 -13.42
N ILE A 149 -5.52 -3.20 -12.42
CA ILE A 149 -5.46 -1.77 -12.04
C ILE A 149 -4.97 -0.91 -13.21
N LYS A 150 -3.91 -1.33 -13.90
CA LYS A 150 -3.34 -0.58 -15.03
C LYS A 150 -4.38 -0.37 -16.12
N GLU A 151 -5.06 -1.45 -16.52
CA GLU A 151 -6.14 -1.41 -17.53
C GLU A 151 -7.28 -0.47 -17.12
N ALA A 152 -7.68 -0.51 -15.84
CA ALA A 152 -8.75 0.34 -15.33
C ALA A 152 -8.34 1.82 -15.14
N SER A 153 -7.04 2.10 -14.94
CA SER A 153 -6.55 3.43 -14.54
C SER A 153 -6.53 4.50 -15.64
N MET A 154 -7.02 4.21 -16.85
CA MET A 154 -7.08 5.15 -17.98
C MET A 154 -5.71 5.79 -18.31
N GLY A 155 -4.62 5.05 -18.15
CA GLY A 155 -3.25 5.54 -18.41
C GLY A 155 -2.60 6.30 -17.24
N LEU A 156 -3.25 6.40 -16.07
CA LEU A 156 -2.62 6.99 -14.88
C LEU A 156 -1.50 6.10 -14.31
N SER A 157 -1.57 4.79 -14.53
CA SER A 157 -0.44 3.91 -14.22
C SER A 157 0.79 4.21 -15.07
N ASP A 158 0.60 4.83 -16.25
CA ASP A 158 1.68 5.09 -17.18
C ASP A 158 2.59 6.16 -16.58
N LYS A 159 3.91 5.99 -16.79
CA LYS A 159 4.95 6.84 -16.18
C LYS A 159 5.02 6.77 -14.65
N GLY A 160 4.39 5.78 -14.00
CA GLY A 160 4.56 5.53 -12.57
C GLY A 160 3.87 6.56 -11.66
N HIS A 161 2.70 7.06 -12.04
CA HIS A 161 1.94 7.98 -11.15
C HIS A 161 1.27 7.23 -9.97
N LEU A 162 1.25 5.89 -10.02
CA LEU A 162 0.65 5.01 -9.01
C LEU A 162 1.69 4.02 -8.44
N SER A 163 1.77 3.96 -7.11
CA SER A 163 2.35 2.90 -6.28
C SER A 163 1.26 1.87 -6.05
N MET A 164 1.42 0.71 -6.65
CA MET A 164 0.41 -0.35 -6.58
C MET A 164 0.42 -1.00 -5.20
N LEU A 165 -0.78 -1.33 -4.69
CA LEU A 165 -0.94 -2.07 -3.43
C LEU A 165 -0.34 -3.48 -3.57
N PRO A 166 0.71 -3.84 -2.81
CA PRO A 166 1.22 -5.21 -2.81
C PRO A 166 0.21 -6.15 -2.16
N VAL A 167 -0.02 -7.32 -2.76
CA VAL A 167 -1.00 -8.30 -2.25
C VAL A 167 -0.62 -8.78 -0.86
N ARG A 168 0.68 -8.84 -0.57
CA ARG A 168 1.21 -9.26 0.75
C ARG A 168 0.83 -8.33 1.89
N VAL A 169 0.53 -7.06 1.62
CA VAL A 169 0.04 -6.12 2.65
C VAL A 169 -1.27 -6.60 3.26
N LEU A 170 -2.12 -7.28 2.47
CA LEU A 170 -3.40 -7.84 2.91
C LEU A 170 -3.24 -9.01 3.89
N LEU A 171 -2.03 -9.55 4.04
CA LEU A 171 -1.73 -10.63 4.98
C LEU A 171 -1.24 -10.11 6.34
N GLU A 172 -0.85 -8.84 6.43
CA GLU A 172 -0.18 -8.28 7.62
C GLU A 172 -1.11 -8.20 8.83
N SER A 173 -0.75 -8.95 9.88
CA SER A 173 -1.63 -9.19 11.02
C SER A 173 -1.89 -7.97 11.91
N HIS A 174 -1.04 -6.95 11.85
CA HIS A 174 -1.28 -5.70 12.57
C HIS A 174 -2.14 -4.70 11.81
N LEU A 175 -2.35 -4.93 10.50
CA LEU A 175 -3.17 -4.04 9.66
C LEU A 175 -4.63 -4.49 9.60
N THR A 176 -4.91 -5.76 9.88
CA THR A 176 -6.24 -6.34 9.81
C THR A 176 -6.59 -7.15 11.05
N SER A 177 -7.85 -7.15 11.44
CA SER A 177 -8.43 -8.05 12.44
C SER A 177 -8.56 -9.49 11.90
N GLY A 178 -8.55 -9.65 10.58
CA GLY A 178 -8.48 -10.91 9.85
C GLY A 178 -8.50 -10.69 8.33
N LEU A 179 -8.36 -11.77 7.56
CA LEU A 179 -8.21 -11.70 6.09
C LEU A 179 -9.43 -11.15 5.32
N ASN A 180 -10.58 -11.00 6.00
CA ASN A 180 -11.81 -10.46 5.40
C ASN A 180 -11.90 -8.93 5.49
N ASP A 181 -10.94 -8.26 6.13
CA ASP A 181 -10.93 -6.80 6.19
C ASP A 181 -10.67 -6.22 4.80
N CYS A 182 -11.59 -5.36 4.37
CA CYS A 182 -11.62 -4.82 3.03
C CYS A 182 -10.72 -3.58 2.91
N TRP A 183 -9.83 -3.61 1.92
CA TRP A 183 -8.99 -2.50 1.54
C TRP A 183 -9.57 -1.72 0.36
N ASN A 184 -9.23 -0.44 0.29
CA ASN A 184 -9.55 0.41 -0.85
C ASN A 184 -8.27 0.97 -1.49
N PHE A 185 -8.32 1.10 -2.81
CA PHE A 185 -7.29 1.70 -3.63
C PHE A 185 -7.94 2.74 -4.56
N PRO A 186 -8.09 3.99 -4.10
CA PRO A 186 -8.69 5.05 -4.90
C PRO A 186 -7.78 5.41 -6.08
N ILE A 187 -8.38 5.61 -7.26
CA ILE A 187 -7.66 6.03 -8.46
C ILE A 187 -8.10 7.47 -8.81
N PRO A 188 -7.19 8.46 -8.84
CA PRO A 188 -7.51 9.82 -9.28
C PRO A 188 -8.22 9.85 -10.63
N GLY A 189 -9.09 10.83 -10.85
CA GLY A 189 -9.79 10.99 -12.14
C GLY A 189 -10.98 10.04 -12.37
N MET A 190 -10.99 8.84 -11.78
CA MET A 190 -12.14 7.92 -11.88
C MET A 190 -13.32 8.32 -10.97
N TYR A 191 -13.06 9.14 -9.94
CA TYR A 191 -13.99 9.39 -8.83
C TYR A 191 -14.53 8.07 -8.23
N GLY A 192 -13.63 7.08 -8.21
CA GLY A 192 -13.83 5.67 -7.90
C GLY A 192 -12.45 5.02 -7.78
N GLY A 193 -12.33 3.74 -8.11
CA GLY A 193 -11.10 2.96 -7.94
C GLY A 193 -11.43 1.50 -7.64
N PHE A 194 -10.56 0.84 -6.89
CA PHE A 194 -10.77 -0.50 -6.41
C PHE A 194 -11.18 -0.49 -4.93
N TYR A 195 -12.16 -1.29 -4.58
CA TYR A 195 -12.78 -1.37 -3.26
C TYR A 195 -13.02 -2.83 -2.91
N ASN A 196 -13.32 -3.09 -1.63
CA ASN A 196 -13.59 -4.44 -1.15
C ASN A 196 -12.46 -5.42 -1.52
N ILE A 197 -11.22 -4.95 -1.52
CA ILE A 197 -10.04 -5.76 -1.86
C ILE A 197 -9.71 -6.62 -0.64
N HIS A 198 -9.78 -7.93 -0.79
CA HIS A 198 -9.48 -8.88 0.29
C HIS A 198 -9.02 -10.24 -0.27
N LEU A 199 -8.40 -11.03 0.59
CA LEU A 199 -7.96 -12.39 0.28
C LEU A 199 -9.00 -13.40 0.73
N VAL A 200 -9.26 -14.38 -0.13
CA VAL A 200 -10.23 -15.46 0.14
C VAL A 200 -9.48 -16.78 0.31
N LEU A 201 -9.72 -17.48 1.42
CA LEU A 201 -9.13 -18.78 1.68
C LEU A 201 -9.89 -19.92 0.99
N GLY A 202 -9.14 -20.92 0.54
CA GLY A 202 -9.66 -22.21 0.08
C GLY A 202 -9.99 -23.14 1.25
N GLY A 203 -10.60 -24.29 0.95
CA GLY A 203 -10.95 -25.30 1.95
C GLY A 203 -9.73 -25.95 2.64
N ASP A 204 -8.53 -25.77 2.08
CA ASP A 204 -7.25 -26.20 2.63
C ASP A 204 -6.60 -25.15 3.57
N GLY A 205 -7.25 -24.01 3.79
CA GLY A 205 -6.76 -22.92 4.62
C GLY A 205 -5.68 -22.06 3.94
N ARG A 206 -5.42 -22.26 2.64
CA ARG A 206 -4.48 -21.44 1.86
C ARG A 206 -5.20 -20.32 1.13
N VAL A 207 -4.47 -19.28 0.75
CA VAL A 207 -5.02 -18.22 -0.11
C VAL A 207 -5.44 -18.85 -1.44
N SER A 208 -6.72 -18.75 -1.78
CA SER A 208 -7.25 -19.25 -3.05
C SER A 208 -7.25 -18.19 -4.12
N HIS A 209 -7.68 -16.96 -3.78
CA HIS A 209 -7.76 -15.83 -4.69
C HIS A 209 -7.85 -14.50 -3.93
N LEU A 210 -7.65 -13.41 -4.65
CA LEU A 210 -8.00 -12.06 -4.24
C LEU A 210 -9.33 -11.72 -4.89
N GLN A 211 -10.24 -11.11 -4.14
CA GLN A 211 -11.47 -10.54 -4.68
C GLN A 211 -11.41 -9.02 -4.54
N CYS A 212 -11.87 -8.31 -5.57
CA CYS A 212 -12.00 -6.87 -5.54
C CYS A 212 -13.19 -6.41 -6.39
N GLU A 213 -13.67 -5.21 -6.09
CA GLU A 213 -14.66 -4.51 -6.90
C GLU A 213 -14.03 -3.24 -7.45
N SER A 214 -14.38 -2.88 -8.68
CA SER A 214 -13.94 -1.64 -9.30
C SER A 214 -15.10 -0.94 -9.99
N TRP A 215 -15.08 0.38 -10.01
CA TRP A 215 -16.07 1.19 -10.72
C TRP A 215 -15.55 2.61 -10.99
N CYS A 216 -16.15 3.26 -11.98
CA CYS A 216 -15.80 4.59 -12.43
C CYS A 216 -17.05 5.47 -12.51
N ARG A 217 -17.13 6.53 -11.69
CA ARG A 217 -18.36 7.36 -11.60
C ARG A 217 -18.73 8.04 -12.91
N VAL A 218 -17.73 8.32 -13.76
CA VAL A 218 -17.92 8.98 -15.06
C VAL A 218 -18.41 8.02 -16.15
N SER A 219 -18.55 6.74 -15.84
CA SER A 219 -19.08 5.71 -16.73
C SER A 219 -20.11 4.85 -15.97
N GLY A 220 -21.40 5.15 -16.12
CA GLY A 220 -22.47 4.40 -15.45
C GLY A 220 -22.51 2.93 -15.87
N GLY A 221 -22.80 2.02 -14.94
CA GLY A 221 -22.72 0.58 -15.18
C GLY A 221 -21.29 0.04 -15.36
N SER A 222 -20.26 0.82 -15.03
CA SER A 222 -18.86 0.37 -15.08
C SER A 222 -18.44 -0.50 -13.89
N GLY A 223 -19.35 -0.73 -12.93
CA GLY A 223 -19.09 -1.59 -11.79
C GLY A 223 -18.78 -3.01 -12.21
N ARG A 224 -17.70 -3.54 -11.64
CA ARG A 224 -17.19 -4.89 -11.88
C ARG A 224 -16.71 -5.52 -10.58
N ARG A 225 -16.96 -6.82 -10.41
CA ARG A 225 -16.36 -7.65 -9.38
C ARG A 225 -15.48 -8.68 -10.07
N ASP A 226 -14.20 -8.67 -9.72
CA ASP A 226 -13.21 -9.54 -10.32
C ASP A 226 -12.57 -10.44 -9.26
N LYS A 227 -12.28 -11.67 -9.66
CA LYS A 227 -11.53 -12.66 -8.90
C LYS A 227 -10.17 -12.82 -9.55
N VAL A 228 -9.11 -12.61 -8.77
CA VAL A 228 -7.72 -12.67 -9.23
C VAL A 228 -7.06 -13.91 -8.64
N THR A 229 -6.61 -14.81 -9.51
CA THR A 229 -5.90 -16.04 -9.17
C THR A 229 -4.48 -16.02 -9.74
N ALA A 230 -3.70 -17.07 -9.46
CA ALA A 230 -2.40 -17.26 -10.08
C ALA A 230 -2.48 -17.55 -11.59
N ASP A 231 -3.64 -17.95 -12.11
CA ASP A 231 -3.83 -18.27 -13.53
C ASP A 231 -4.40 -17.09 -14.33
N GLY A 232 -4.97 -16.09 -13.67
CA GLY A 232 -5.50 -14.90 -14.35
C GLY A 232 -6.56 -14.14 -13.56
N VAL A 233 -7.34 -13.35 -14.29
CA VAL A 233 -8.46 -12.57 -13.76
C VAL A 233 -9.77 -13.12 -14.33
N GLU A 234 -10.72 -13.43 -13.45
CA GLU A 234 -12.06 -13.90 -13.77
C GLU A 234 -13.09 -12.81 -13.40
N LEU A 235 -13.87 -12.35 -14.37
CA LEU A 235 -14.98 -11.43 -14.12
C LEU A 235 -16.17 -12.20 -13.53
N LEU A 236 -16.54 -11.89 -12.30
CA LEU A 236 -17.65 -12.55 -11.60
C LEU A 236 -18.98 -11.85 -11.83
N GLU A 237 -18.98 -10.52 -11.82
CA GLU A 237 -20.18 -9.70 -11.94
C GLU A 237 -19.83 -8.37 -12.60
N SER A 238 -20.71 -7.81 -13.42
CA SER A 238 -20.53 -6.49 -14.04
C SER A 238 -21.87 -5.77 -14.25
N GLY A 239 -21.80 -4.46 -14.49
CA GLY A 239 -22.98 -3.64 -14.81
C GLY A 239 -23.67 -3.02 -13.60
N PHE A 240 -23.06 -3.09 -12.41
CA PHE A 240 -23.56 -2.39 -11.23
C PHE A 240 -22.99 -0.96 -11.13
N VAL A 241 -23.52 -0.19 -10.18
CA VAL A 241 -23.34 1.27 -9.99
C VAL A 241 -24.14 2.14 -10.95
#